data_AF-A0A966GJL2-F1
#
_entry.id   AF-A0A966GJL2-F1
#
_cell.length_a   1.000
_cell.length_b   1.000
_cell.length_c   1.000
_cell.angle_alpha   90.00
_cell.angle_beta   90.00
_cell.angle_gamma   90.00
#
_symmetry.space_group_name_H-M   'P 1'
#
loop_
_entity.id
_entity.type
_entity.pdbx_description
1 polymer ?
#
loop_
_entity_poly.entity_id
_entity_poly.type
_entity_poly.pdbx_seq_one_letter_code
_entity_poly.pdbx_strand_id
1 'polypeptide(L)'
;MPYFNTNSLDLAIKFHDHINKKLLEKKGYMGAKFTSRIDKKFIEKYGKFRIGLNDYQSPLLGIIPRNGSGMFCEEEIIELLKQND
;
A
#
# COMPACT_ATOMS: atom_id res chain seq x y z
N MET A 1 -11.59 -0.65 -1.83
CA MET A 1 -10.29 -1.32 -1.63
C MET A 1 -9.14 -0.34 -1.76
N PRO A 2 -8.60 0.21 -0.65
CA PRO A 2 -7.48 1.14 -0.70
C PRO A 2 -6.22 0.54 -1.33
N TYR A 3 -5.46 1.33 -2.09
CA TYR A 3 -4.26 0.85 -2.78
C TYR A 3 -3.22 1.94 -2.99
N PHE A 4 -1.99 1.53 -3.24
CA PHE A 4 -0.86 2.38 -3.57
C PHE A 4 -0.25 1.92 -4.89
N ASN A 5 0.14 2.85 -5.75
CA ASN A 5 0.77 2.61 -7.04
C ASN A 5 2.11 3.36 -7.05
N THR A 6 3.19 2.73 -7.51
CA THR A 6 4.50 3.39 -7.64
C THR A 6 5.38 2.70 -8.67
N ASN A 7 6.41 3.41 -9.13
CA ASN A 7 7.53 2.81 -9.87
C ASN A 7 8.70 2.41 -8.96
N SER A 8 8.72 2.84 -7.70
CA SER A 8 9.75 2.50 -6.73
C SER A 8 9.48 1.13 -6.10
N LEU A 9 10.38 0.17 -6.34
CA LEU A 9 10.30 -1.15 -5.71
C LEU A 9 10.50 -1.06 -4.19
N ASP A 10 11.44 -0.22 -3.74
CA ASP A 10 11.74 -0.04 -2.31
C ASP A 10 10.53 0.49 -1.55
N LEU A 11 9.88 1.54 -2.07
CA LEU A 11 8.70 2.13 -1.45
C LEU A 11 7.53 1.12 -1.43
N ALA A 12 7.41 0.31 -2.48
CA ALA A 12 6.40 -0.71 -2.58
C ALA A 12 6.58 -1.83 -1.54
N ILE A 13 7.81 -2.31 -1.34
CA ILE A 13 8.14 -3.34 -0.34
C ILE A 13 7.92 -2.80 1.06
N LYS A 14 8.49 -1.63 1.39
CA LYS A 14 8.35 -1.02 2.73
C LYS A 14 6.88 -0.83 3.12
N PHE A 15 6.06 -0.34 2.19
CA PHE A 15 4.64 -0.18 2.46
C PHE A 15 3.92 -1.53 2.66
N HIS A 16 4.21 -2.53 1.82
CA HIS A 16 3.63 -3.87 1.94
C HIS A 16 3.98 -4.52 3.29
N ASP A 17 5.25 -4.45 3.69
CA ASP A 17 5.74 -5.00 4.95
C ASP A 17 5.12 -4.29 6.15
N HIS A 18 5.00 -2.96 6.11
CA HIS A 18 4.34 -2.17 7.15
C HIS A 18 2.89 -2.59 7.37
N ILE A 19 2.13 -2.78 6.29
CA ILE A 19 0.75 -3.26 6.40
C ILE A 19 0.70 -4.68 6.97
N ASN A 20 1.53 -5.59 6.48
CA ASN A 20 1.55 -6.96 6.97
C ASN A 20 1.96 -7.07 8.44
N LYS A 21 2.95 -6.29 8.88
CA LYS A 21 3.35 -6.20 10.29
C LYS A 21 2.17 -5.79 11.17
N LYS A 22 1.46 -4.72 10.80
CA LYS A 22 0.28 -4.25 11.54
C LYS A 22 -0.87 -5.26 11.54
N LEU A 23 -1.10 -5.98 10.43
CA LEU A 23 -2.11 -7.04 10.37
C LEU A 23 -1.73 -8.23 11.26
N LEU A 24 -0.46 -8.62 11.24
CA LEU A 24 0.05 -9.72 12.05
C LEU A 24 -0.11 -9.39 13.54
N GLU A 25 0.28 -8.20 13.96
CA GLU A 25 0.15 -7.71 15.35
C GLU A 25 -1.32 -7.65 15.81
N LYS A 26 -2.24 -7.19 14.96
CA LYS A 26 -3.65 -7.01 15.34
C LYS A 26 -4.52 -8.26 15.19
N LYS A 27 -4.19 -9.17 14.27
CA LYS A 27 -5.07 -10.27 13.84
C LYS A 27 -4.38 -11.62 13.65
N GLY A 28 -3.05 -11.69 13.74
CA GLY A 28 -2.31 -12.93 13.58
C GLY A 28 -2.21 -13.43 12.13
N TYR A 29 -2.44 -12.57 11.14
CA TYR A 29 -2.30 -12.94 9.72
C TYR A 29 -1.68 -11.82 8.88
N MET A 30 -1.10 -12.20 7.73
CA MET A 30 -0.63 -11.28 6.70
C MET A 30 -1.57 -11.33 5.49
N GLY A 31 -1.73 -10.22 4.77
CA GLY A 31 -2.74 -10.18 3.70
C GLY A 31 -2.75 -8.94 2.81
N ALA A 32 -1.70 -8.12 2.83
CA ALA A 32 -1.52 -7.07 1.83
C ALA A 32 -1.17 -7.71 0.48
N LYS A 33 -1.81 -7.26 -0.60
CA LYS A 33 -1.56 -7.78 -1.96
C LYS A 33 -0.47 -6.97 -2.64
N PHE A 34 0.54 -7.64 -3.18
CA PHE A 34 1.57 -7.03 -4.01
C PHE A 34 1.38 -7.49 -5.47
N THR A 35 1.34 -6.57 -6.41
CA THR A 35 1.20 -6.89 -7.84
C THR A 35 2.19 -6.08 -8.67
N SER A 36 2.79 -6.73 -9.67
CA SER A 36 3.62 -6.06 -10.68
C SER A 36 2.92 -6.06 -12.03
N ARG A 37 3.04 -4.95 -12.77
CA ARG A 37 2.52 -4.80 -14.12
C ARG A 37 3.61 -5.13 -15.13
N ILE A 38 3.20 -5.73 -16.24
CA ILE A 38 4.09 -6.14 -17.35
C ILE A 38 3.87 -5.25 -18.58
N ASP A 39 2.62 -4.84 -18.83
CA ASP A 39 2.26 -4.00 -19.96
C ASP A 39 2.72 -2.54 -19.77
N LYS A 40 3.53 -2.05 -20.73
CA LYS A 40 4.10 -0.70 -20.74
C LYS A 40 3.04 0.40 -20.63
N LYS A 41 1.90 0.27 -21.33
CA LYS A 41 0.82 1.27 -21.30
C LYS A 41 0.27 1.45 -19.89
N PHE A 42 0.15 0.36 -19.13
CA PHE A 42 -0.34 0.41 -17.77
C PHE A 42 0.74 0.84 -16.77
N ILE A 43 2.02 0.54 -17.04
CA ILE A 43 3.15 1.03 -16.23
C ILE A 43 3.26 2.54 -16.34
N GLU A 44 3.17 3.12 -17.53
CA GLU A 44 3.23 4.56 -17.74
C GLU A 44 2.07 5.30 -17.05
N LYS A 45 0.86 4.73 -17.12
CA LYS A 45 -0.33 5.35 -16.54
C LYS A 45 -0.45 5.20 -15.02
N TYR A 46 -0.04 4.05 -14.48
CA TYR A 46 -0.34 3.67 -13.09
C TYR A 46 0.88 3.23 -12.28
N GLY A 47 2.09 3.27 -12.84
CA GLY A 47 3.28 2.73 -12.21
C GLY A 47 3.41 1.20 -12.30
N LYS A 48 4.62 0.70 -12.07
CA LYS A 48 4.97 -0.72 -12.19
C LYS A 48 4.39 -1.59 -11.07
N PHE A 49 4.32 -1.08 -9.85
CA PHE A 49 3.93 -1.85 -8.67
C PHE A 49 2.61 -1.35 -8.09
N ARG A 50 1.81 -2.27 -7.54
CA ARG A 50 0.59 -1.97 -6.79
C ARG A 50 0.54 -2.73 -5.48
N ILE A 51 0.21 -2.03 -4.42
CA ILE A 51 -0.04 -2.59 -3.09
C ILE A 51 -1.51 -2.37 -2.79
N GLY A 52 -2.25 -3.44 -2.54
CA GLY A 52 -3.69 -3.38 -2.25
C GLY A 52 -4.01 -3.85 -0.84
N LEU A 53 -4.89 -3.11 -0.16
CA LEU A 53 -5.49 -3.49 1.11
C LEU A 53 -6.93 -3.92 0.85
N ASN A 54 -7.32 -5.12 1.29
CA ASN A 54 -8.72 -5.58 1.23
C ASN A 54 -9.66 -4.60 1.96
N ASP A 55 -10.94 -4.59 1.59
CA ASP A 55 -11.91 -3.55 2.00
C ASP A 55 -11.99 -3.30 3.51
N TYR A 56 -11.79 -4.33 4.33
CA TYR A 56 -11.82 -4.21 5.79
C TYR A 56 -10.45 -3.96 6.44
N GLN A 57 -9.34 -4.12 5.73
CA GLN A 57 -8.00 -3.95 6.30
C GLN A 57 -7.72 -2.49 6.60
N SER A 58 -8.10 -1.57 5.71
CA SER A 58 -7.82 -0.15 5.88
C SER A 58 -8.51 0.47 7.11
N PRO A 59 -9.84 0.30 7.32
CA PRO A 59 -10.50 0.72 8.55
C PRO A 59 -9.94 0.04 9.80
N LEU A 60 -9.65 -1.27 9.72
CA LEU A 60 -9.09 -2.03 10.83
C LEU A 60 -7.74 -1.51 11.33
N LEU A 61 -6.89 -1.09 10.38
CA LEU A 61 -5.56 -0.56 10.67
C LEU A 61 -5.57 0.93 10.97
N GLY A 62 -6.69 1.64 10.73
CA GLY A 62 -6.75 3.09 10.80
C GLY A 62 -5.89 3.77 9.73
N ILE A 63 -5.67 3.11 8.59
CA ILE A 63 -4.84 3.60 7.50
C ILE A 63 -5.74 3.80 6.29
N ILE A 64 -6.12 5.05 6.02
CA ILE A 64 -6.96 5.44 4.89
C ILE A 64 -6.25 6.54 4.07
N PRO A 65 -6.43 6.58 2.74
CA PRO A 65 -5.98 7.71 1.94
C PRO A 65 -6.73 8.99 2.33
N ARG A 66 -6.02 10.10 2.52
CA ARG A 66 -6.55 11.40 2.93
C ARG A 66 -7.52 11.99 1.92
N ASN A 67 -7.27 11.75 0.64
CA ASN A 67 -8.05 12.31 -0.46
C ASN A 67 -9.38 11.57 -0.71
N GLY A 68 -9.72 10.54 0.08
CA GLY A 68 -10.94 9.75 -0.09
C GLY A 68 -11.02 8.93 -1.39
N SER A 69 -10.00 8.99 -2.25
CA SER A 69 -9.99 8.40 -3.61
C SER A 69 -9.76 6.88 -3.62
N GLY A 70 -9.53 6.28 -2.43
CA GLY A 70 -9.07 4.91 -2.32
C GLY A 70 -7.63 4.68 -2.81
N MET A 71 -6.91 5.72 -3.25
CA MET A 71 -5.51 5.64 -3.64
C MET A 71 -4.62 6.50 -2.75
N PHE A 72 -3.57 5.90 -2.18
CA PHE A 72 -2.50 6.62 -1.49
C PHE A 72 -1.58 7.33 -2.50
N CYS A 73 -1.11 8.53 -2.17
CA CYS A 73 0.01 9.18 -2.84
C CYS A 73 1.36 8.83 -2.17
N GLU A 74 2.48 9.13 -2.82
CA GLU A 74 3.80 8.78 -2.29
C GLU A 74 4.11 9.51 -0.97
N GLU A 75 3.69 10.76 -0.84
CA GLU A 75 3.87 11.56 0.38
C GLU A 75 3.19 10.90 1.59
N GLU A 76 1.96 10.40 1.40
CA GLU A 76 1.23 9.68 2.45
C GLU A 76 1.96 8.41 2.88
N ILE A 77 2.51 7.65 1.93
CA ILE A 77 3.27 6.44 2.24
C ILE A 77 4.56 6.79 2.99
N ILE A 78 5.29 7.80 2.55
CA ILE A 78 6.52 8.25 3.21
C ILE A 78 6.24 8.68 4.65
N GLU A 79 5.16 9.44 4.89
CA GLU A 79 4.77 9.85 6.24
C GLU A 79 4.31 8.66 7.10
N LEU A 80 3.55 7.73 6.53
CA LEU A 80 3.11 6.51 7.23
C LEU A 80 4.29 5.62 7.66
N LEU A 81 5.35 5.56 6.85
CA LEU A 81 6.53 4.76 7.14
C LEU A 81 7.42 5.41 8.21
N LYS A 82 7.49 6.74 8.27
CA LYS A 82 8.25 7.48 9.31
C LYS A 82 7.70 7.33 10.72
N GLN A 83 6.43 6.98 10.88
CA GLN A 83 5.79 6.87 12.20
C GLN A 83 6.21 5.61 12.99
N ASN A 84 7.03 4.73 12.40
CA ASN A 84 7.30 3.39 12.92
C ASN A 84 8.80 2.99 12.88
N ASP A 85 9.69 3.95 12.61
CA ASP A 85 11.13 3.89 12.98
C ASP A 85 11.33 4.59 14.33
#